data_AF-A0A4U1IMC4-F1
#
_entry.id   AF-A0A4U1IMC4-F1
#
_cell.length_a   1.000
_cell.length_b   1.000
_cell.length_c   1.000
_cell.angle_alpha   90.00
_cell.angle_beta   90.00
_cell.angle_gamma   90.00
#
_symmetry.space_group_name_H-M   'P 1'
#
loop_
_entity.id
_entity.type
_entity.pdbx_description
1 polymer ?
#
loop_
_entity_poly.entity_id
_entity_poly.type
_entity_poly.pdbx_seq_one_letter_code
_entity_poly.pdbx_strand_id
1 'polypeptide(L)'
;MRRALAALLALATAAGCGSPAALVAKAPEYAPRDQAKARSFKNQDEPLIIEWPAAERTKLEALARRGAVAVHYQGETMAVLGHCRVPGAYGYVSTTPQRERVTIRDEDDLHAALPLGAARLEAALKKAGQLQVSLTIVGTFQAERDAIGRDELEGDCASATHVVTALAVGAFEFFAGGDASLGADASVGSGPAAQEVAGAHSTAKREILNQGGDQAVCAKATAEDTAPPYGCGALLRVEVVRLVAPKKTEPADTSPAAEPEPPKAEPTPRETPRAETSAPPFFTSYEPLPSPSTPAAGPPPSDHTAAIVIGSLITVGLGIGVGWIIYDRTKEEKPGPTGGFGSGTSAFGRPLFSW
;
A
#
# COMPACT_ATOMS: atom_id res chain seq x y z
N MET A 1 -56.58 66.37 -24.82
CA MET A 1 -56.26 67.80 -24.96
C MET A 1 -54.76 67.99 -24.70
N ARG A 2 -54.05 68.63 -25.65
CA ARG A 2 -52.81 69.44 -25.50
C ARG A 2 -51.55 68.73 -24.94
N ARG A 3 -50.54 68.40 -25.78
CA ARG A 3 -49.35 69.22 -26.16
C ARG A 3 -48.40 69.48 -24.97
N ALA A 4 -47.07 69.48 -25.01
CA ALA A 4 -45.97 69.17 -25.93
C ALA A 4 -44.67 69.58 -25.17
N LEU A 5 -43.48 69.27 -25.71
CA LEU A 5 -42.07 69.65 -25.32
C LEU A 5 -41.30 68.46 -24.71
N ALA A 6 -40.33 67.80 -25.37
CA ALA A 6 -39.22 68.23 -26.23
C ALA A 6 -38.16 69.08 -25.50
N ALA A 7 -37.07 68.45 -25.07
CA ALA A 7 -35.77 69.07 -24.91
C ALA A 7 -34.65 68.02 -25.11
N LEU A 8 -33.84 68.29 -26.12
CA LEU A 8 -32.60 67.64 -26.57
C LEU A 8 -31.40 68.05 -25.67
N LEU A 9 -30.25 67.41 -25.95
CA LEU A 9 -28.86 67.59 -25.44
C LEU A 9 -28.51 66.70 -24.23
N ALA A 10 -27.38 65.98 -24.17
CA ALA A 10 -26.13 66.14 -24.89
C ALA A 10 -25.39 64.81 -25.14
N LEU A 11 -24.72 64.76 -26.29
CA LEU A 11 -23.63 63.88 -26.65
C LEU A 11 -22.52 63.89 -25.58
N ALA A 12 -22.12 62.72 -25.09
CA ALA A 12 -20.83 62.51 -24.46
C ALA A 12 -20.16 61.29 -25.11
N THR A 13 -19.32 61.57 -26.10
CA THR A 13 -18.34 60.64 -26.67
C THR A 13 -17.21 60.45 -25.65
N ALA A 14 -17.15 59.28 -25.02
CA ALA A 14 -15.97 58.83 -24.29
C ALA A 14 -15.40 57.59 -25.01
N ALA A 15 -14.24 57.78 -25.62
CA ALA A 15 -13.37 56.73 -26.08
C ALA A 15 -12.71 56.03 -24.87
N GLY A 16 -12.50 54.71 -24.99
CA GLY A 16 -11.42 54.02 -24.28
C GLY A 16 -11.76 53.34 -22.97
N CYS A 17 -12.22 52.09 -23.04
CA CYS A 17 -11.59 50.96 -22.33
C CYS A 17 -12.13 49.67 -22.95
N GLY A 18 -11.35 49.08 -23.86
CA GLY A 18 -11.60 47.72 -24.30
C GLY A 18 -11.33 46.77 -23.13
N SER A 19 -12.39 46.26 -22.52
CA SER A 19 -12.28 45.15 -21.58
C SER A 19 -11.89 43.88 -22.34
N PRO A 20 -10.74 43.24 -22.06
CA PRO A 20 -10.44 41.91 -22.56
C PRO A 20 -11.19 40.90 -21.68
N ALA A 21 -12.52 40.87 -21.79
CA ALA A 21 -13.35 40.04 -20.93
C ALA A 21 -14.40 39.28 -21.75
N ALA A 22 -13.94 38.43 -22.67
CA ALA A 22 -14.72 37.30 -23.18
C ALA A 22 -13.86 36.28 -23.95
N LEU A 23 -12.66 35.97 -23.47
CA LEU A 23 -12.14 34.61 -23.61
C LEU A 23 -12.48 33.89 -22.32
N VAL A 24 -13.79 33.67 -22.11
CA VAL A 24 -14.24 32.70 -21.11
C VAL A 24 -13.75 31.37 -21.63
N ALA A 25 -12.62 30.91 -21.09
CA ALA A 25 -12.19 29.53 -21.24
C ALA A 25 -13.40 28.67 -20.89
N LYS A 26 -13.93 27.95 -21.88
CA LYS A 26 -15.00 26.98 -21.69
C LYS A 26 -14.51 26.06 -20.58
N ALA A 27 -15.15 26.10 -19.42
CA ALA A 27 -14.80 25.20 -18.32
C ALA A 27 -14.84 23.77 -18.89
N PRO A 28 -13.78 22.97 -18.72
CA PRO A 28 -13.75 21.64 -19.29
C PRO A 28 -14.97 20.87 -18.79
N GLU A 29 -15.75 20.36 -19.74
CA GLU A 29 -16.96 19.62 -19.47
C GLU A 29 -16.57 18.36 -18.69
N TYR A 30 -17.12 18.20 -17.48
CA TYR A 30 -16.84 17.07 -16.61
C TYR A 30 -17.45 15.80 -17.23
N ALA A 31 -16.63 15.04 -17.96
CA ALA A 31 -16.97 13.73 -18.52
C ALA A 31 -16.34 12.63 -17.65
N PRO A 32 -17.07 12.07 -16.66
CA PRO A 32 -16.50 11.18 -15.65
C PRO A 32 -16.02 9.82 -16.21
N ARG A 33 -16.66 9.30 -17.26
CA ARG A 33 -16.41 7.94 -17.75
C ARG A 33 -15.03 7.72 -18.37
N ASP A 34 -14.51 8.71 -19.09
CA ASP A 34 -13.21 8.58 -19.77
C ASP A 34 -12.03 9.03 -18.88
N GLN A 35 -12.29 9.89 -17.89
CA GLN A 35 -11.28 10.31 -16.93
C GLN A 35 -10.95 9.23 -15.89
N ALA A 36 -11.91 8.38 -15.51
CA ALA A 36 -11.66 7.24 -14.63
C ALA A 36 -10.62 6.28 -15.25
N LYS A 37 -10.80 5.91 -16.53
CA LYS A 37 -9.86 5.06 -17.28
C LYS A 37 -8.48 5.68 -17.44
N ALA A 38 -8.40 6.99 -17.66
CA ALA A 38 -7.12 7.70 -17.75
C ALA A 38 -6.36 7.74 -16.40
N ARG A 39 -7.07 7.76 -15.27
CA ARG A 39 -6.46 7.67 -13.92
C ARG A 39 -5.93 6.27 -13.61
N SER A 40 -6.58 5.21 -14.13
CA SER A 40 -6.15 3.82 -13.95
C SER A 40 -4.72 3.56 -14.43
N PHE A 41 -4.26 4.23 -15.49
CA PHE A 41 -2.89 4.08 -16.00
C PHE A 41 -1.82 4.65 -15.04
N LYS A 42 -2.15 5.63 -14.20
CA LYS A 42 -1.19 6.22 -13.25
C LYS A 42 -0.91 5.33 -12.04
N ASN A 43 -1.81 4.39 -11.73
CA ASN A 43 -1.68 3.49 -10.59
C ASN A 43 -1.03 2.15 -10.95
N GLN A 44 -0.59 1.96 -12.20
CA GLN A 44 0.02 0.69 -12.63
C GLN A 44 1.41 0.46 -12.05
N ASP A 45 2.11 1.53 -11.67
CA ASP A 45 3.41 1.49 -11.03
C ASP A 45 3.30 1.21 -9.51
N GLU A 46 2.11 1.40 -8.92
CA GLU A 46 1.85 1.23 -7.48
C GLU A 46 0.58 0.38 -7.17
N PRO A 47 0.42 -0.83 -7.72
CA PRO A 47 -0.81 -1.58 -7.54
C PRO A 47 -0.97 -2.07 -6.09
N LEU A 48 -2.20 -1.97 -5.60
CA LEU A 48 -2.63 -2.70 -4.41
C LEU A 48 -2.55 -4.21 -4.71
N ILE A 49 -2.09 -4.98 -3.72
CA ILE A 49 -1.96 -6.45 -3.83
C ILE A 49 -2.85 -7.16 -2.81
N ILE A 50 -3.75 -6.42 -2.15
CA ILE A 50 -4.69 -6.96 -1.17
C ILE A 50 -5.74 -7.89 -1.83
N GLU A 51 -6.00 -7.71 -3.12
CA GLU A 51 -6.86 -8.57 -3.93
C GLU A 51 -6.18 -9.88 -4.36
N TRP A 52 -4.87 -10.00 -4.19
CA TRP A 52 -4.14 -11.19 -4.59
C TRP A 52 -4.54 -12.40 -3.73
N PRO A 53 -4.59 -13.60 -4.32
CA PRO A 53 -4.68 -14.84 -3.55
C PRO A 53 -3.58 -14.91 -2.50
N ALA A 54 -3.91 -15.41 -1.31
CA ALA A 54 -2.95 -15.49 -0.20
C ALA A 54 -1.65 -16.20 -0.60
N ALA A 55 -1.73 -17.27 -1.41
CA ALA A 55 -0.58 -18.01 -1.90
C ALA A 55 0.37 -17.15 -2.77
N GLU A 56 -0.15 -16.27 -3.61
CA GLU A 56 0.67 -15.39 -4.46
C GLU A 56 1.37 -14.31 -3.63
N ARG A 57 0.68 -13.75 -2.63
CA ARG A 57 1.32 -12.83 -1.67
C ARG A 57 2.40 -13.52 -0.83
N THR A 58 2.14 -14.73 -0.34
CA THR A 58 3.15 -15.50 0.41
C THR A 58 4.37 -15.80 -0.47
N LYS A 59 4.16 -16.10 -1.76
CA LYS A 59 5.27 -16.26 -2.71
C LYS A 59 6.08 -14.97 -2.84
N LEU A 60 5.42 -13.82 -3.00
CA LEU A 60 6.08 -12.51 -3.06
C LEU A 60 6.86 -12.22 -1.77
N GLU A 61 6.27 -12.41 -0.60
CA GLU A 61 6.92 -12.22 0.69
C GLU A 61 8.16 -13.12 0.85
N ALA A 62 8.04 -14.40 0.48
CA ALA A 62 9.14 -15.35 0.56
C ALA A 62 10.29 -15.01 -0.39
N LEU A 63 10.01 -14.39 -1.54
CA LEU A 63 11.02 -13.92 -2.48
C LEU A 63 11.66 -12.60 -2.02
N ALA A 64 10.86 -11.66 -1.52
CA ALA A 64 11.35 -10.39 -0.99
C ALA A 64 12.34 -10.56 0.18
N ARG A 65 12.18 -11.62 0.98
CA ARG A 65 13.14 -11.99 2.03
C ARG A 65 14.50 -12.46 1.49
N ARG A 66 14.60 -12.83 0.21
CA ARG A 66 15.84 -13.32 -0.42
C ARG A 66 16.56 -12.24 -1.23
N GLY A 67 15.83 -11.21 -1.66
CA GLY A 67 16.36 -10.10 -2.45
C GLY A 67 15.24 -9.37 -3.19
N ALA A 68 15.63 -8.42 -4.05
CA ALA A 68 14.71 -7.72 -4.95
C ALA A 68 13.92 -8.71 -5.83
N VAL A 69 12.72 -8.30 -6.27
CA VAL A 69 11.78 -9.22 -6.94
C VAL A 69 11.45 -8.73 -8.34
N ALA A 70 11.66 -9.58 -9.34
CA ALA A 70 11.25 -9.31 -10.72
C ALA A 70 9.81 -9.74 -10.97
N VAL A 71 9.10 -8.94 -11.76
CA VAL A 71 7.74 -9.22 -12.18
C VAL A 71 7.58 -9.11 -13.70
N HIS A 72 6.63 -9.87 -14.21
CA HIS A 72 6.16 -9.80 -15.59
C HIS A 72 4.81 -9.11 -15.63
N TYR A 73 4.71 -8.02 -16.39
CA TYR A 73 3.46 -7.38 -16.73
C TYR A 73 3.00 -7.87 -18.11
N GLN A 74 1.75 -8.32 -18.17
CA GLN A 74 1.05 -8.64 -19.41
C GLN A 74 -0.33 -7.98 -19.39
N GLY A 75 -0.46 -6.85 -20.08
CA GLY A 75 -1.67 -6.03 -20.03
C GLY A 75 -1.92 -5.53 -18.60
N GLU A 76 -3.04 -5.96 -18.02
CA GLU A 76 -3.47 -5.61 -16.65
C GLU A 76 -3.09 -6.69 -15.63
N THR A 77 -2.34 -7.72 -16.02
CA THR A 77 -1.91 -8.78 -15.11
C THR A 77 -0.45 -8.62 -14.73
N MET A 78 -0.14 -8.90 -13.47
CA MET A 78 1.21 -8.90 -12.93
C MET A 78 1.51 -10.28 -12.35
N ALA A 79 2.65 -10.88 -12.74
CA ALA A 79 3.08 -12.19 -12.28
C ALA A 79 4.48 -12.14 -11.66
N VAL A 80 4.63 -12.74 -10.47
CA VAL A 80 5.92 -12.81 -9.76
C VAL A 80 6.79 -13.94 -10.32
N LEU A 81 8.00 -13.59 -10.77
CA LEU A 81 8.96 -14.51 -11.38
C LEU A 81 9.83 -15.18 -10.31
N GLY A 82 9.42 -16.37 -9.86
CA GLY A 82 10.06 -17.06 -8.73
C GLY A 82 11.44 -17.67 -9.00
N HIS A 83 11.83 -17.80 -10.27
CA HIS A 83 13.14 -18.32 -10.69
C HIS A 83 14.03 -17.25 -11.34
N CYS A 84 13.60 -15.99 -11.29
CA CYS A 84 14.40 -14.85 -11.68
C CYS A 84 15.00 -14.20 -10.44
N ARG A 85 16.33 -14.17 -10.35
CA ARG A 85 17.07 -13.54 -9.27
C ARG A 85 17.45 -12.13 -9.67
N VAL A 86 17.23 -11.21 -8.75
CA VAL A 86 17.54 -9.79 -8.91
C VAL A 86 18.52 -9.42 -7.79
N PRO A 87 19.64 -8.75 -8.10
CA PRO A 87 20.58 -8.32 -7.06
C PRO A 87 19.97 -7.25 -6.15
N GLY A 88 20.45 -7.20 -4.91
CA GLY A 88 20.03 -6.23 -3.89
C GLY A 88 19.08 -6.81 -2.84
N ALA A 89 18.98 -6.11 -1.72
CA ALA A 89 18.07 -6.44 -0.62
C ALA A 89 17.04 -5.32 -0.40
N TYR A 90 16.07 -5.59 0.47
CA TYR A 90 15.16 -4.57 0.98
C TYR A 90 15.56 -4.12 2.38
N GLY A 91 15.58 -2.81 2.61
CA GLY A 91 15.62 -2.20 3.94
C GLY A 91 14.22 -1.82 4.42
N TYR A 92 13.91 -2.02 5.70
CA TYR A 92 12.66 -1.54 6.28
C TYR A 92 12.78 -0.06 6.67
N VAL A 93 11.78 0.72 6.27
CA VAL A 93 11.61 2.11 6.67
C VAL A 93 10.27 2.22 7.38
N SER A 94 10.31 2.48 8.68
CA SER A 94 9.14 2.74 9.52
C SER A 94 8.49 4.08 9.15
N THR A 95 7.19 4.17 9.39
CA THR A 95 6.40 5.39 9.24
C THR A 95 5.41 5.51 10.39
N THR A 96 4.87 6.70 10.62
CA THR A 96 3.74 6.83 11.55
C THR A 96 2.55 6.03 11.01
N PRO A 97 1.91 5.15 11.81
CA PRO A 97 0.81 4.32 11.33
C PRO A 97 -0.30 5.13 10.65
N GLN A 98 -0.60 4.82 9.39
CA GLN A 98 -1.65 5.45 8.61
C GLN A 98 -2.83 4.49 8.46
N ARG A 99 -4.04 4.96 8.78
CA ARG A 99 -5.28 4.18 8.58
C ARG A 99 -6.04 4.71 7.38
N GLU A 100 -6.42 3.81 6.49
CA GLU A 100 -7.18 4.12 5.29
C GLU A 100 -8.40 3.21 5.20
N ARG A 101 -9.52 3.75 4.73
CA ARG A 101 -10.71 2.99 4.39
C ARG A 101 -11.14 3.34 2.98
N VAL A 102 -11.30 2.32 2.16
CA VAL A 102 -11.80 2.44 0.79
C VAL A 102 -13.14 1.73 0.70
N THR A 103 -14.18 2.46 0.30
CA THR A 103 -15.52 1.91 0.06
C THR A 103 -15.76 1.90 -1.44
N ILE A 104 -16.13 0.73 -1.97
CA ILE A 104 -16.35 0.48 -3.39
C ILE A 104 -17.84 0.18 -3.57
N ARG A 105 -18.56 1.01 -4.31
CA ARG A 105 -20.02 0.93 -4.43
C ARG A 105 -20.50 0.44 -5.79
N ASP A 106 -19.68 0.62 -6.81
CA ASP A 106 -20.00 0.20 -8.18
C ASP A 106 -18.76 -0.33 -8.91
N GLU A 107 -18.96 -0.79 -10.15
CA GLU A 107 -17.90 -1.38 -10.96
C GLU A 107 -16.81 -0.36 -11.32
N ASP A 108 -17.18 0.91 -11.52
CA ASP A 108 -16.22 1.96 -11.86
C ASP A 108 -15.29 2.24 -10.65
N ASP A 109 -15.84 2.32 -9.43
CA ASP A 109 -15.06 2.38 -8.18
C ASP A 109 -14.13 1.17 -8.03
N LEU A 110 -14.64 -0.03 -8.36
CA LEU A 110 -13.90 -1.28 -8.23
C LEU A 110 -12.68 -1.31 -9.15
N HIS A 111 -12.86 -0.93 -10.42
CA HIS A 111 -11.78 -0.86 -11.41
C HIS A 111 -10.80 0.28 -11.12
N ALA A 112 -11.24 1.36 -10.48
CA ALA A 112 -10.37 2.45 -10.05
C ALA A 112 -9.50 2.08 -8.83
N ALA A 113 -10.09 1.37 -7.85
CA ALA A 113 -9.41 1.04 -6.61
C ALA A 113 -8.59 -0.26 -6.68
N LEU A 114 -9.08 -1.30 -7.37
CA LEU A 114 -8.50 -2.66 -7.38
C LEU A 114 -8.38 -3.22 -8.80
N PRO A 115 -7.55 -2.61 -9.67
CA PRO A 115 -7.50 -2.95 -11.09
C PRO A 115 -7.09 -4.41 -11.35
N LEU A 116 -6.21 -5.00 -10.53
CA LEU A 116 -5.73 -6.37 -10.75
C LEU A 116 -6.77 -7.44 -10.37
N GLY A 117 -7.71 -7.09 -9.48
CA GLY A 117 -8.69 -8.01 -8.91
C GLY A 117 -10.13 -7.75 -9.32
N ALA A 118 -10.41 -6.64 -10.00
CA ALA A 118 -11.77 -6.15 -10.26
C ALA A 118 -12.66 -7.24 -10.90
N ALA A 119 -12.21 -7.87 -11.98
CA ALA A 119 -12.97 -8.89 -12.69
C ALA A 119 -13.41 -10.08 -11.80
N ARG A 120 -12.63 -10.44 -10.77
CA ARG A 120 -12.97 -11.52 -9.82
C ARG A 120 -13.94 -11.06 -8.72
N LEU A 121 -14.00 -9.75 -8.47
CA LEU A 121 -14.72 -9.13 -7.37
C LEU A 121 -16.09 -8.57 -7.78
N GLU A 122 -16.35 -8.38 -9.09
CA GLU A 122 -17.63 -7.88 -9.60
C GLU A 122 -18.84 -8.71 -9.12
N ALA A 123 -18.72 -10.04 -9.07
CA ALA A 123 -19.80 -10.90 -8.57
C ALA A 123 -20.05 -10.68 -7.07
N ALA A 124 -18.99 -10.53 -6.28
CA ALA A 124 -19.08 -10.23 -4.85
C ALA A 124 -19.70 -8.84 -4.62
N LEU A 125 -19.31 -7.84 -5.42
CA LEU A 125 -19.87 -6.50 -5.40
C LEU A 125 -21.37 -6.52 -5.76
N LYS A 126 -21.76 -7.16 -6.86
CA LYS A 126 -23.17 -7.32 -7.27
C LYS A 126 -24.02 -8.00 -6.21
N LYS A 127 -23.47 -9.02 -5.54
CA LYS A 127 -24.15 -9.77 -4.48
C LYS A 127 -24.28 -8.96 -3.18
N ALA A 128 -23.23 -8.25 -2.77
CA ALA A 128 -23.18 -7.59 -1.47
C ALA A 128 -23.56 -6.10 -1.50
N GLY A 129 -23.69 -5.51 -2.69
CA GLY A 129 -23.99 -4.09 -2.92
C GLY A 129 -22.81 -3.15 -2.70
N GLN A 130 -21.83 -3.54 -1.89
CA GLN A 130 -20.60 -2.79 -1.69
C GLN A 130 -19.46 -3.70 -1.21
N LEU A 131 -18.24 -3.28 -1.49
CA LEU A 131 -17.01 -3.86 -0.96
C LEU A 131 -16.27 -2.81 -0.13
N GLN A 132 -15.56 -3.24 0.91
CA GLN A 132 -14.83 -2.35 1.79
C GLN A 132 -13.48 -2.90 2.15
N VAL A 133 -12.46 -2.05 2.00
CA VAL A 133 -11.09 -2.32 2.40
C VAL A 133 -10.77 -1.41 3.58
N SER A 134 -10.28 -1.98 4.68
CA SER A 134 -9.66 -1.22 5.78
C SER A 134 -8.18 -1.59 5.84
N LEU A 135 -7.30 -0.59 5.77
CA LEU A 135 -5.85 -0.74 5.81
C LEU A 135 -5.26 -0.01 7.02
N THR A 136 -4.19 -0.57 7.56
CA THR A 136 -3.26 0.13 8.46
C THR A 136 -1.86 -0.07 7.93
N ILE A 137 -1.23 0.98 7.43
CA ILE A 137 0.14 0.98 6.89
C ILE A 137 1.09 1.42 8.01
N VAL A 138 2.18 0.69 8.24
CA VAL A 138 3.17 1.03 9.29
C VAL A 138 4.57 1.31 8.75
N GLY A 139 4.84 0.94 7.50
CA GLY A 139 6.12 1.20 6.87
C GLY A 139 6.22 0.61 5.48
N THR A 140 7.44 0.65 4.94
CA THR A 140 7.77 0.14 3.61
C THR A 140 9.07 -0.64 3.64
N PHE A 141 9.14 -1.77 2.96
CA PHE A 141 10.41 -2.36 2.55
C PHE A 141 10.85 -1.70 1.25
N GLN A 142 12.01 -1.02 1.23
CA GLN A 142 12.56 -0.33 0.06
C GLN A 142 13.80 -1.05 -0.45
N ALA A 143 13.88 -1.25 -1.75
CA ALA A 143 15.05 -1.81 -2.41
C ALA A 143 16.22 -0.83 -2.26
N GLU A 144 17.42 -1.36 -2.08
CA GLU A 144 18.65 -0.54 -2.00
C GLU A 144 18.95 0.23 -3.28
N ARG A 145 18.35 -0.19 -4.40
CA ARG A 145 18.52 0.39 -5.72
C ARG A 145 17.16 0.62 -6.37
N ASP A 146 17.04 1.79 -6.97
CA ASP A 146 15.90 2.33 -7.71
C ASP A 146 15.95 2.00 -9.21
N ALA A 147 17.08 1.48 -9.71
CA ALA A 147 17.24 1.04 -11.08
C ALA A 147 18.10 -0.22 -11.20
N ILE A 148 17.59 -1.21 -11.96
CA ILE A 148 18.26 -2.48 -12.23
C ILE A 148 18.23 -2.78 -13.73
N GLY A 149 19.40 -3.08 -14.29
CA GLY A 149 19.57 -3.47 -15.68
C GLY A 149 19.11 -4.90 -15.95
N ARG A 150 18.58 -5.16 -17.16
CA ARG A 150 18.22 -6.53 -17.57
C ARG A 150 19.42 -7.49 -17.59
N ASP A 151 20.61 -6.96 -17.81
CA ASP A 151 21.89 -7.68 -17.84
C ASP A 151 22.38 -8.08 -16.44
N GLU A 152 21.81 -7.52 -15.37
CA GLU A 152 22.13 -7.86 -13.99
C GLU A 152 21.28 -9.02 -13.44
N LEU A 153 20.29 -9.48 -14.20
CA LEU A 153 19.35 -10.50 -13.76
C LEU A 153 19.87 -11.92 -14.02
N GLU A 154 19.64 -12.83 -13.08
CA GLU A 154 20.12 -14.22 -13.17
C GLU A 154 18.98 -15.25 -13.13
N GLY A 155 19.09 -16.30 -13.95
CA GLY A 155 18.09 -17.37 -14.03
C GLY A 155 17.03 -17.12 -15.10
N ASP A 156 15.78 -17.51 -14.82
CA ASP A 156 14.68 -17.48 -15.79
C ASP A 156 14.04 -16.09 -15.87
N CYS A 157 14.81 -15.10 -16.32
CA CYS A 157 14.46 -13.68 -16.31
C CYS A 157 14.03 -13.12 -17.68
N ALA A 158 13.94 -13.94 -18.72
CA ALA A 158 13.67 -13.48 -20.09
C ALA A 158 12.35 -12.68 -20.20
N SER A 159 11.32 -13.07 -19.44
CA SER A 159 10.02 -12.39 -19.41
C SER A 159 9.96 -11.22 -18.42
N ALA A 160 11.01 -10.94 -17.65
CA ALA A 160 11.00 -9.85 -16.68
C ALA A 160 10.75 -8.51 -17.38
N THR A 161 9.90 -7.68 -16.80
CA THR A 161 9.54 -6.35 -17.34
C THR A 161 9.82 -5.24 -16.35
N HIS A 162 9.55 -5.51 -15.08
CA HIS A 162 9.71 -4.58 -13.97
C HIS A 162 10.41 -5.29 -12.81
N VAL A 163 10.98 -4.48 -11.92
CA VAL A 163 11.43 -4.89 -10.60
C VAL A 163 10.59 -4.17 -9.55
N VAL A 164 10.29 -4.85 -8.45
CA VAL A 164 9.65 -4.26 -7.28
C VAL A 164 10.69 -3.44 -6.51
N THR A 165 10.45 -2.15 -6.32
CA THR A 165 11.33 -1.23 -5.60
C THR A 165 10.84 -0.93 -4.20
N ALA A 166 9.54 -1.03 -3.95
CA ALA A 166 8.99 -0.87 -2.61
C ALA A 166 7.82 -1.83 -2.34
N LEU A 167 7.66 -2.20 -1.07
CA LEU A 167 6.55 -2.99 -0.57
C LEU A 167 5.97 -2.29 0.66
N ALA A 168 4.77 -1.73 0.55
CA ALA A 168 4.07 -1.18 1.72
C ALA A 168 3.57 -2.33 2.61
N VAL A 169 3.78 -2.20 3.92
CA VAL A 169 3.44 -3.25 4.88
C VAL A 169 2.57 -2.76 6.02
N GLY A 170 1.77 -3.68 6.55
CA GLY A 170 0.91 -3.43 7.69
C GLY A 170 -0.12 -4.52 7.91
N ALA A 171 -1.39 -4.12 8.06
CA ALA A 171 -2.53 -5.02 8.15
C ALA A 171 -3.70 -4.52 7.31
N PHE A 172 -4.55 -5.44 6.87
CA PHE A 172 -5.78 -5.11 6.17
C PHE A 172 -6.88 -6.15 6.41
N GLU A 173 -8.12 -5.69 6.28
CA GLU A 173 -9.31 -6.52 6.13
C GLU A 173 -10.06 -6.07 4.88
N PHE A 174 -10.46 -7.04 4.05
CA PHE A 174 -11.28 -6.83 2.87
C PHE A 174 -12.58 -7.63 3.01
N PHE A 175 -13.71 -6.95 2.94
CA PHE A 175 -15.00 -7.57 3.19
C PHE A 175 -16.09 -7.06 2.24
N ALA A 176 -17.09 -7.91 2.01
CA ALA A 176 -18.28 -7.59 1.26
C ALA A 176 -19.43 -7.26 2.22
N GLY A 177 -20.17 -6.19 1.92
CA GLY A 177 -21.37 -5.79 2.65
C GLY A 177 -21.33 -4.39 3.26
N GLY A 178 -22.54 -3.88 3.54
CA GLY A 178 -22.84 -2.64 4.26
C GLY A 178 -22.09 -2.50 5.58
N ASP A 179 -21.54 -1.32 5.89
CA ASP A 179 -21.25 -0.99 7.29
C ASP A 179 -22.58 -0.97 8.03
N ALA A 180 -22.83 -1.96 8.89
CA ALA A 180 -23.88 -1.89 9.90
C ALA A 180 -23.47 -1.00 11.09
N SER A 181 -22.76 0.11 10.84
CA SER A 181 -22.72 1.23 11.79
C SER A 181 -24.00 2.06 11.64
N LEU A 182 -25.15 1.40 11.63
CA LEU A 182 -26.44 2.04 11.85
C LEU A 182 -26.51 2.44 13.33
N GLY A 183 -26.04 3.66 13.62
CA GLY A 183 -26.51 4.52 14.71
C GLY A 183 -26.72 3.88 16.08
N ALA A 184 -25.63 3.61 16.81
CA ALA A 184 -25.69 3.56 18.29
C ALA A 184 -25.37 4.92 18.95
N ASP A 185 -25.26 6.00 18.16
CA ASP A 185 -25.30 7.40 18.64
C ASP A 185 -26.63 8.08 18.30
N ALA A 186 -27.64 7.28 17.97
CA ALA A 186 -29.01 7.74 17.95
C ALA A 186 -29.50 7.72 19.41
N SER A 187 -29.45 8.88 20.05
CA SER A 187 -30.29 9.27 21.18
C SER A 187 -31.78 9.23 20.77
N VAL A 188 -32.24 8.08 20.29
CA VAL A 188 -33.61 7.78 19.93
C VAL A 188 -34.23 7.16 21.17
N GLY A 189 -34.83 8.03 21.97
CA GLY A 189 -35.88 7.66 22.91
C GLY A 189 -35.45 6.72 24.03
N SER A 190 -34.86 7.29 25.08
CA SER A 190 -34.98 6.80 26.45
C SER A 190 -36.43 6.91 26.95
N GLY A 191 -37.36 6.30 26.20
CA GLY A 191 -38.77 6.15 26.55
C GLY A 191 -39.02 4.69 26.95
N PRO A 192 -39.88 4.43 27.95
CA PRO A 192 -40.15 3.08 28.48
C PRO A 192 -40.90 2.15 27.51
N ALA A 193 -40.99 2.49 26.22
CA ALA A 193 -41.66 1.71 25.18
C ALA A 193 -40.70 1.05 24.17
N ALA A 194 -39.38 1.22 24.30
CA ALA A 194 -38.39 0.64 23.39
C ALA A 194 -37.76 -0.67 23.89
N GLN A 195 -38.30 -1.27 24.95
CA GLN A 195 -37.74 -2.45 25.59
C GLN A 195 -38.53 -3.71 25.24
N GLU A 196 -38.77 -3.98 23.95
CA GLU A 196 -39.27 -5.28 23.48
C GLU A 196 -39.15 -5.44 21.95
N VAL A 197 -37.91 -5.39 21.44
CA VAL A 197 -37.57 -6.14 20.21
C VAL A 197 -36.35 -6.98 20.50
N ALA A 198 -36.56 -8.04 21.28
CA ALA A 198 -35.61 -9.13 21.40
C ALA A 198 -35.52 -9.84 20.04
N GLY A 199 -34.38 -9.71 19.34
CA GLY A 199 -34.00 -10.63 18.28
C GLY A 199 -33.73 -10.07 16.88
N ALA A 200 -33.80 -8.75 16.66
CA ALA A 200 -33.47 -8.15 15.36
C ALA A 200 -32.21 -7.28 15.43
N HIS A 201 -31.11 -7.81 15.97
CA HIS A 201 -29.80 -7.31 15.55
C HIS A 201 -29.64 -7.72 14.09
N SER A 202 -29.94 -6.79 13.17
CA SER A 202 -29.55 -6.92 11.78
C SER A 202 -28.02 -6.83 11.74
N THR A 203 -27.34 -7.94 12.03
CA THR A 203 -25.97 -8.17 11.59
C THR A 203 -26.05 -8.11 10.08
N ALA A 204 -25.82 -6.93 9.50
CA ALA A 204 -25.54 -6.87 8.07
C ALA A 204 -24.45 -7.91 7.82
N LYS A 205 -24.75 -8.87 6.96
CA LYS A 205 -23.87 -10.02 6.71
C LYS A 205 -22.57 -9.48 6.12
N ARG A 206 -21.57 -9.27 6.97
CA ARG A 206 -20.21 -8.94 6.57
C ARG A 206 -19.52 -10.25 6.21
N GLU A 207 -19.20 -10.42 4.94
CA GLU A 207 -18.43 -11.57 4.45
C GLU A 207 -16.97 -11.15 4.29
N ILE A 208 -16.08 -11.69 5.12
CA ILE A 208 -14.64 -11.43 4.98
C ILE A 208 -14.14 -12.14 3.73
N LEU A 209 -13.66 -11.37 2.75
CA LEU A 209 -13.15 -11.87 1.48
C LEU A 209 -11.65 -12.19 1.58
N ASN A 210 -10.90 -11.31 2.25
CA ASN A 210 -9.45 -11.46 2.42
C ASN A 210 -8.99 -10.68 3.64
N GLN A 211 -7.91 -11.10 4.27
CA GLN A 211 -7.29 -10.39 5.39
C GLN A 211 -5.81 -10.72 5.49
N GLY A 212 -5.05 -9.85 6.15
CA GLY A 212 -3.65 -10.09 6.45
C GLY A 212 -3.17 -9.17 7.57
N GLY A 213 -2.39 -9.73 8.48
CA GLY A 213 -1.95 -9.03 9.68
C GLY A 213 -3.07 -8.75 10.69
N ASP A 214 -2.72 -8.02 11.75
CA ASP A 214 -3.58 -7.64 12.86
C ASP A 214 -3.52 -6.11 13.01
N GLN A 215 -4.65 -5.43 12.75
CA GLN A 215 -4.75 -3.97 12.83
C GLN A 215 -4.51 -3.43 14.25
N ALA A 216 -4.88 -4.18 15.28
CA ALA A 216 -4.67 -3.76 16.67
C ALA A 216 -3.20 -3.86 17.06
N VAL A 217 -2.46 -4.81 16.49
CA VAL A 217 -1.00 -4.86 16.62
C VAL A 217 -0.35 -3.74 15.83
N CYS A 218 -0.78 -3.49 14.59
CA CYS A 218 -0.27 -2.39 13.77
C CYS A 218 -0.45 -1.00 14.38
N ALA A 219 -1.53 -0.79 15.13
CA ALA A 219 -1.78 0.47 15.83
C ALA A 219 -0.72 0.80 16.89
N LYS A 220 0.12 -0.16 17.28
CA LYS A 220 1.20 0.01 18.26
C LYS A 220 2.56 0.24 17.62
N ALA A 221 2.65 0.17 16.29
CA ALA A 221 3.91 0.39 15.57
C ALA A 221 4.38 1.85 15.74
N THR A 222 5.68 2.04 15.72
CA THR A 222 6.33 3.33 15.95
C THR A 222 7.30 3.69 14.83
N ALA A 223 7.67 4.97 14.75
CA ALA A 223 8.69 5.42 13.81
C ALA A 223 10.11 4.91 14.16
N GLU A 224 10.32 4.34 15.34
CA GLU A 224 11.62 3.80 15.78
C GLU A 224 11.78 2.31 15.45
N ASP A 225 10.71 1.66 14.99
CA ASP A 225 10.72 0.23 14.67
C ASP A 225 11.68 -0.06 13.51
N THR A 226 12.63 -0.98 13.70
CA THR A 226 13.56 -1.42 12.64
C THR A 226 13.01 -2.55 11.78
N ALA A 227 11.82 -3.07 12.12
CA ALA A 227 11.06 -4.06 11.38
C ALA A 227 9.57 -3.93 11.76
N PRO A 228 8.62 -4.36 10.91
CA PRO A 228 7.21 -4.33 11.29
C PRO A 228 6.98 -5.24 12.50
N PRO A 229 6.14 -4.83 13.48
CA PRO A 229 5.78 -5.70 14.60
C PRO A 229 5.25 -7.05 14.14
N TYR A 230 5.48 -8.10 14.92
CA TYR A 230 5.00 -9.44 14.57
C TYR A 230 3.48 -9.44 14.40
N GLY A 231 2.99 -9.88 13.24
CA GLY A 231 1.57 -9.78 12.88
C GLY A 231 1.17 -8.47 12.18
N CYS A 232 2.10 -7.55 11.91
CA CYS A 232 1.86 -6.31 11.17
C CYS A 232 2.73 -6.19 9.89
N GLY A 233 3.21 -7.31 9.37
CA GLY A 233 4.08 -7.36 8.19
C GLY A 233 3.36 -7.74 6.89
N ALA A 234 2.03 -7.68 6.83
CA ALA A 234 1.31 -8.10 5.63
C ALA A 234 1.56 -7.11 4.49
N LEU A 235 1.87 -7.63 3.30
CA LEU A 235 2.11 -6.80 2.12
C LEU A 235 0.79 -6.22 1.59
N LEU A 236 0.72 -4.90 1.46
CA LEU A 236 -0.49 -4.14 1.10
C LEU A 236 -0.44 -3.63 -0.33
N ARG A 237 0.73 -3.14 -0.75
CA ARG A 237 0.98 -2.52 -2.05
C ARG A 237 2.39 -2.85 -2.51
N VAL A 238 2.60 -2.96 -3.82
CA VAL A 238 3.93 -2.97 -4.43
C VAL A 238 4.13 -1.67 -5.19
N GLU A 239 5.38 -1.20 -5.23
CA GLU A 239 5.86 -0.21 -6.18
C GLU A 239 6.80 -0.91 -7.15
N VAL A 240 6.64 -0.65 -8.44
CA VAL A 240 7.43 -1.28 -9.50
C VAL A 240 8.05 -0.23 -10.41
N VAL A 241 9.25 -0.53 -10.90
CA VAL A 241 9.92 0.26 -11.93
C VAL A 241 10.32 -0.62 -13.11
N ARG A 242 10.27 -0.05 -14.31
CA ARG A 242 10.71 -0.76 -15.53
C ARG A 242 12.19 -1.10 -15.43
N LEU A 243 12.54 -2.30 -15.88
CA LEU A 243 13.95 -2.69 -16.01
C LEU A 243 14.64 -1.80 -17.05
N VAL A 244 15.85 -1.36 -16.72
CA VAL A 244 16.65 -0.54 -17.63
C VAL A 244 17.10 -1.43 -18.79
N ALA A 245 16.89 -0.96 -20.01
CA ALA A 245 17.37 -1.65 -21.20
C ALA A 245 18.91 -1.75 -21.13
N PRO A 246 19.51 -2.89 -21.55
CA PRO A 246 20.96 -2.98 -21.60
C PRO A 246 21.46 -1.83 -22.47
N LYS A 247 22.46 -1.10 -21.98
CA LYS A 247 23.13 -0.08 -22.80
C LYS A 247 23.62 -0.83 -24.03
N LYS A 248 23.04 -0.53 -25.20
CA LYS A 248 23.48 -1.13 -26.46
C LYS A 248 24.96 -0.79 -26.55
N THR A 249 25.83 -1.77 -26.30
CA THR A 249 27.25 -1.63 -26.57
C THR A 249 27.29 -1.41 -28.07
N GLU A 250 27.41 -0.15 -28.47
CA GLU A 250 27.69 0.20 -29.85
C GLU A 250 28.89 -0.65 -30.21
N PRO A 251 28.73 -1.61 -31.16
CA PRO A 251 29.80 -2.53 -31.50
C PRO A 251 31.00 -1.65 -31.77
N ALA A 252 32.05 -1.81 -30.95
CA ALA A 252 33.22 -0.97 -30.97
C ALA A 252 33.56 -0.74 -32.43
N ASP A 253 33.31 0.48 -32.90
CA ASP A 253 33.41 0.79 -34.32
C ASP A 253 34.82 0.37 -34.67
N THR A 254 34.93 -0.68 -35.48
CA THR A 254 36.19 -1.16 -36.01
C THR A 254 36.61 -0.06 -36.96
N SER A 255 37.07 1.04 -36.39
CA SER A 255 37.78 2.09 -37.08
C SER A 255 38.84 1.35 -37.85
N PRO A 256 38.79 1.36 -39.20
CA PRO A 256 39.74 0.64 -40.02
C PRO A 256 41.13 1.02 -39.52
N ALA A 257 41.93 0.00 -39.20
CA ALA A 257 43.29 0.15 -38.71
C ALA A 257 43.95 1.31 -39.47
N ALA A 258 44.23 2.40 -38.75
CA ALA A 258 44.96 3.52 -39.30
C ALA A 258 46.26 2.96 -39.86
N GLU A 259 46.41 3.10 -41.17
CA GLU A 259 47.66 2.89 -41.87
C GLU A 259 48.78 3.65 -41.12
N PRO A 260 49.95 3.05 -40.90
CA PRO A 260 50.98 3.66 -40.08
C PRO A 260 51.42 5.01 -40.66
N GLU A 261 51.06 6.10 -39.96
CA GLU A 261 51.57 7.43 -40.30
C GLU A 261 53.11 7.46 -40.16
N PRO A 262 53.83 8.09 -41.10
CA PRO A 262 55.27 8.27 -41.03
C PRO A 262 55.66 9.15 -39.82
N PRO A 263 56.88 8.96 -39.27
CA PRO A 263 57.30 9.58 -38.01
C PRO A 263 57.29 11.11 -38.11
N LYS A 264 56.41 11.74 -37.32
CA LYS A 264 56.33 13.19 -37.17
C LYS A 264 57.35 13.63 -36.10
N ALA A 265 58.16 14.62 -36.46
CA ALA A 265 59.25 15.18 -35.68
C ALA A 265 58.83 15.71 -34.29
N GLU A 266 59.79 15.65 -33.36
CA GLU A 266 59.73 16.11 -31.98
C GLU A 266 59.11 17.51 -31.80
N PRO A 267 58.16 17.67 -30.87
CA PRO A 267 57.75 18.99 -30.40
C PRO A 267 58.70 19.52 -29.32
N THR A 268 59.09 20.77 -29.51
CA THR A 268 59.87 21.61 -28.59
C THR A 268 59.09 21.88 -27.29
N PRO A 269 59.76 22.12 -26.15
CA PRO A 269 59.12 22.30 -24.85
C PRO A 269 58.33 23.61 -24.82
N ARG A 270 57.03 23.55 -24.53
CA ARG A 270 56.19 24.74 -24.30
C ARG A 270 55.64 24.75 -22.88
N GLU A 271 55.76 25.93 -22.30
CA GLU A 271 55.66 26.28 -20.89
C GLU A 271 54.33 25.91 -20.22
N THR A 272 54.46 25.56 -18.95
CA THR A 272 53.40 25.27 -17.99
C THR A 272 52.61 26.53 -17.63
N PRO A 273 51.27 26.57 -17.82
CA PRO A 273 50.44 27.57 -17.19
C PRO A 273 50.19 27.22 -15.73
N ARG A 274 50.62 28.17 -14.90
CA ARG A 274 50.44 28.38 -13.47
C ARG A 274 49.02 28.05 -12.97
N ALA A 275 48.99 27.30 -11.87
CA ALA A 275 47.79 27.04 -11.08
C ALA A 275 47.19 28.34 -10.53
N GLU A 276 45.91 28.57 -10.81
CA GLU A 276 45.12 29.63 -10.20
C GLU A 276 44.16 28.99 -9.19
N THR A 277 44.59 29.02 -7.93
CA THR A 277 43.80 28.70 -6.75
C THR A 277 42.72 29.78 -6.57
N SER A 278 41.50 29.46 -6.97
CA SER A 278 40.30 30.23 -6.64
C SER A 278 39.60 29.57 -5.46
N ALA A 279 39.77 30.15 -4.27
CA ALA A 279 39.04 29.81 -3.06
C ALA A 279 37.56 30.26 -3.16
N PRO A 280 36.58 29.45 -2.71
CA PRO A 280 35.21 29.93 -2.55
C PRO A 280 35.09 30.78 -1.26
N PRO A 281 34.34 31.88 -1.28
CA PRO A 281 34.26 32.80 -0.16
C PRO A 281 33.06 32.48 0.75
N PHE A 282 33.27 32.74 2.05
CA PHE A 282 32.29 32.98 3.11
C PHE A 282 31.35 31.84 3.54
N PHE A 283 31.75 31.19 4.64
CA PHE A 283 30.87 30.72 5.69
C PHE A 283 30.01 31.88 6.22
N THR A 284 28.71 31.87 5.91
CA THR A 284 27.71 32.56 6.72
C THR A 284 27.47 31.75 7.98
N SER A 285 27.77 32.37 9.11
CA SER A 285 27.42 31.97 10.47
C SER A 285 25.95 31.56 10.56
N TYR A 286 25.69 30.28 10.82
CA TYR A 286 24.39 29.84 11.31
C TYR A 286 24.26 30.28 12.78
N GLU A 287 23.30 31.17 13.05
CA GLU A 287 22.80 31.42 14.39
C GLU A 287 22.28 30.10 15.00
N PRO A 288 22.64 29.77 16.26
CA PRO A 288 22.10 28.60 16.92
C PRO A 288 20.60 28.80 17.16
N LEU A 289 19.78 27.90 16.60
CA LEU A 289 18.36 27.81 16.90
C LEU A 289 18.14 27.66 18.41
N PRO A 290 17.16 28.35 19.00
CA PRO A 290 16.82 28.19 20.41
C PRO A 290 16.39 26.73 20.66
N SER A 291 17.01 26.11 21.68
CA SER A 291 16.65 24.78 22.13
C SER A 291 15.15 24.69 22.43
N PRO A 292 14.45 23.64 21.97
CA PRO A 292 13.06 23.43 22.36
C PRO A 292 13.01 23.21 23.88
N SER A 293 12.33 24.12 24.57
CA SER A 293 12.01 24.00 25.98
C SER A 293 11.28 22.69 26.23
N THR A 294 11.88 21.84 27.06
CA THR A 294 11.30 20.60 27.59
C THR A 294 9.88 20.89 28.09
N PRO A 295 8.83 20.21 27.57
CA PRO A 295 7.52 20.30 28.18
C PRO A 295 7.60 19.73 29.60
N ALA A 296 7.13 20.52 30.57
CA ALA A 296 7.06 20.13 31.96
C ALA A 296 6.39 18.77 32.10
N ALA A 297 7.02 17.88 32.86
CA ALA A 297 6.45 16.60 33.25
C ALA A 297 5.04 16.83 33.82
N GLY A 298 4.03 16.29 33.14
CA GLY A 298 2.68 16.22 33.69
C GLY A 298 2.69 15.41 35.00
N PRO A 299 1.77 15.70 35.93
CA PRO A 299 1.66 14.96 37.17
C PRO A 299 1.45 13.47 36.88
N PRO A 300 2.01 12.57 37.72
CA PRO A 300 1.82 11.14 37.56
C PRO A 300 0.32 10.80 37.57
N PRO A 301 -0.12 9.81 36.78
CA PRO A 301 -1.50 9.34 36.83
C PRO A 301 -1.81 8.89 38.25
N SER A 302 -2.82 9.50 38.85
CA SER A 302 -3.42 9.03 40.09
C SER A 302 -4.02 7.65 39.84
N ASP A 303 -3.42 6.63 40.46
CA ASP A 303 -4.00 5.29 40.61
C ASP A 303 -5.35 5.41 41.33
N HIS A 304 -6.42 5.54 40.55
CA HIS A 304 -7.76 5.25 41.00
C HIS A 304 -8.18 3.90 40.41
N THR A 305 -7.61 2.84 40.97
CA THR A 305 -8.17 1.49 40.93
C THR A 305 -9.45 1.49 41.79
N ALA A 306 -10.51 2.12 41.28
CA ALA A 306 -11.84 1.96 41.82
C ALA A 306 -12.39 0.62 41.31
N ALA A 307 -12.11 -0.44 42.04
CA ALA A 307 -12.83 -1.69 41.93
C ALA A 307 -14.27 -1.45 42.39
N ILE A 308 -15.15 -1.04 41.49
CA ILE A 308 -16.60 -1.08 41.72
C ILE A 308 -17.01 -2.55 41.60
N VAL A 309 -16.92 -3.25 42.72
CA VAL A 309 -17.68 -4.48 42.95
C VAL A 309 -19.14 -4.05 43.06
N ILE A 310 -19.85 -4.08 41.94
CA ILE A 310 -21.32 -4.00 41.95
C ILE A 310 -21.79 -5.31 42.59
N GLY A 311 -21.94 -5.28 43.91
CA GLY A 311 -22.70 -6.27 44.65
C GLY A 311 -24.16 -6.17 44.24
N SER A 312 -24.53 -6.91 43.21
CA SER A 312 -25.94 -7.16 42.89
C SER A 312 -26.55 -7.95 44.04
N LEU A 313 -27.26 -7.24 44.92
CA LEU A 313 -28.11 -7.81 45.94
C LEU A 313 -29.32 -8.43 45.24
N ILE A 314 -29.17 -9.66 44.75
CA ILE A 314 -30.32 -10.47 44.31
C ILE A 314 -30.96 -11.03 45.59
N THR A 315 -32.01 -10.37 46.07
CA THR A 315 -33.02 -11.01 46.92
C THR A 315 -33.71 -12.10 46.10
N VAL A 316 -33.17 -13.32 46.15
CA VAL A 316 -33.86 -14.52 45.67
C VAL A 316 -34.91 -14.89 46.71
N GLY A 317 -36.17 -14.67 46.35
CA GLY A 317 -37.28 -15.44 46.91
C GLY A 317 -37.05 -16.92 46.61
N LEU A 318 -37.10 -17.72 47.67
CA LEU A 318 -36.98 -19.17 47.71
C LEU A 318 -37.56 -19.89 46.48
N GLY A 319 -36.70 -20.65 45.81
CA GLY A 319 -37.07 -21.64 44.81
C GLY A 319 -35.92 -22.64 44.65
N ILE A 320 -36.05 -23.76 45.34
CA ILE A 320 -35.07 -24.84 45.52
C ILE A 320 -34.75 -25.52 44.18
N GLY A 321 -33.47 -25.75 43.89
CA GLY A 321 -33.04 -26.55 42.72
C GLY A 321 -31.56 -26.37 42.37
N VAL A 322 -30.65 -26.66 43.31
CA VAL A 322 -29.20 -26.56 43.10
C VAL A 322 -28.71 -27.82 42.39
N GLY A 323 -28.51 -27.75 41.07
CA GLY A 323 -27.68 -28.69 40.30
C GLY A 323 -26.32 -28.06 40.02
N TRP A 324 -25.29 -28.47 40.76
CA TRP A 324 -23.90 -28.10 40.47
C TRP A 324 -23.40 -28.92 39.28
N ILE A 325 -23.12 -28.27 38.14
CA ILE A 325 -22.20 -28.82 37.14
C ILE A 325 -20.83 -28.19 37.42
N ILE A 326 -19.98 -28.99 38.07
CA ILE A 326 -18.56 -28.76 38.22
C ILE A 326 -17.93 -28.92 36.84
N TYR A 327 -17.36 -27.85 36.28
CA TYR A 327 -16.48 -27.95 35.11
C TYR A 327 -15.07 -28.32 35.60
N ASP A 328 -14.71 -29.59 35.44
CA ASP A 328 -13.37 -30.10 35.72
C ASP A 328 -12.40 -29.63 34.62
N ARG A 329 -11.37 -28.88 35.05
CA ARG A 329 -10.29 -28.37 34.20
C ARG A 329 -9.03 -29.19 34.48
N THR A 330 -9.04 -30.46 34.12
CA THR A 330 -7.82 -31.26 33.94
C THR A 330 -8.00 -32.28 32.80
N LYS A 331 -7.48 -31.96 31.62
CA LYS A 331 -7.06 -32.98 30.65
C LYS A 331 -5.64 -32.70 30.24
N GLU A 332 -4.74 -33.32 31.01
CA GLU A 332 -3.40 -33.66 30.55
C GLU A 332 -3.52 -34.61 29.35
N GLU A 333 -2.81 -34.26 28.28
CA GLU A 333 -2.59 -35.11 27.12
C GLU A 333 -1.77 -36.33 27.53
N LYS A 334 -2.29 -37.54 27.30
CA LYS A 334 -1.49 -38.76 27.28
C LYS A 334 -0.86 -38.94 25.90
N PRO A 335 0.47 -39.16 25.79
CA PRO A 335 1.08 -39.60 24.54
C PRO A 335 0.66 -41.04 24.21
N GLY A 336 0.10 -41.23 23.02
CA GLY A 336 -0.24 -42.54 22.47
C GLY A 336 1.00 -43.32 21.98
N PRO A 337 0.91 -44.66 21.87
CA PRO A 337 2.06 -45.55 21.78
C PRO A 337 2.73 -45.56 20.41
N THR A 338 4.06 -45.61 20.46
CA THR A 338 4.97 -45.99 19.39
C THR A 338 4.65 -47.39 18.84
N GLY A 339 4.03 -47.47 17.66
CA GLY A 339 4.25 -48.58 16.73
C GLY A 339 5.39 -48.17 15.80
N GLY A 340 6.43 -48.95 15.55
CA GLY A 340 6.47 -50.39 15.35
C GLY A 340 7.19 -50.59 14.02
N PHE A 341 8.50 -50.80 14.10
CA PHE A 341 9.41 -51.03 12.98
C PHE A 341 8.92 -52.19 12.11
N GLY A 342 8.57 -51.89 10.86
CA GLY A 342 8.35 -52.88 9.80
C GLY A 342 9.50 -52.86 8.81
N SER A 343 10.47 -53.75 9.00
CA SER A 343 11.51 -54.07 8.03
C SER A 343 10.88 -54.74 6.80
N GLY A 344 10.99 -54.09 5.65
CA GLY A 344 10.53 -54.62 4.36
C GLY A 344 11.62 -54.49 3.30
N THR A 345 12.47 -55.51 3.21
CA THR A 345 13.39 -55.78 2.10
C THR A 345 12.62 -56.29 0.87
N SER A 346 12.77 -55.61 -0.26
CA SER A 346 12.61 -56.11 -1.65
C SER A 346 13.05 -54.96 -2.58
N ALA A 347 14.21 -54.98 -3.25
CA ALA A 347 14.66 -55.84 -4.36
C ALA A 347 13.72 -55.79 -5.58
N PHE A 348 14.31 -55.50 -6.76
CA PHE A 348 13.75 -55.42 -8.13
C PHE A 348 13.06 -54.10 -8.50
N GLY A 349 13.39 -53.37 -9.58
CA GLY A 349 14.35 -53.53 -10.67
C GLY A 349 14.22 -52.34 -11.64
N ARG A 350 15.32 -51.94 -12.30
CA ARG A 350 15.33 -51.04 -13.48
C ARG A 350 14.92 -51.85 -14.73
N PRO A 351 14.26 -51.23 -15.73
CA PRO A 351 14.93 -50.85 -16.98
C PRO A 351 14.51 -49.44 -17.47
N LEU A 352 15.40 -48.60 -18.01
CA LEU A 352 15.82 -48.48 -19.44
C LEU A 352 14.68 -48.12 -20.42
N PHE A 353 14.60 -46.84 -20.77
CA PHE A 353 14.18 -46.22 -22.05
C PHE A 353 14.91 -44.85 -22.05
N SER A 354 15.78 -44.40 -22.97
CA SER A 354 15.91 -44.45 -24.43
C SER A 354 14.64 -44.05 -25.14
N TRP A 355 14.46 -42.74 -25.40
CA TRP A 355 14.55 -42.05 -26.70
C TRP A 355 14.71 -40.55 -26.42
#